data_AF-A0AA35RZG0-F1
#
_entry.id   AF-A0AA35RZG0-F1
#
_cell.length_a   1.000
_cell.length_b   1.000
_cell.length_c   1.000
_cell.angle_alpha   90.00
_cell.angle_beta   90.00
_cell.angle_gamma   90.00
#
_symmetry.space_group_name_H-M   'P 1'
#
loop_
_entity.id
_entity.type
_entity.pdbx_description
1 polymer ?
#
loop_
_entity_poly.entity_id
_entity_poly.type
_entity_poly.pdbx_seq_one_letter_code
_entity_poly.pdbx_strand_id
1 'polypeptide(L)'
;MRHSLYREAQRVVEWFHCCGVTYCGDSKASNLTMSNVPWHEEVVNFVQRFAVMLPNYEVACEHEHSNCVLIAHKKVLCNSQFKVDGRWHTWIDFDKFIELNNAFMNSWETQMFSAVDYMALTPDWAMFGHPQQGFDPSETRWHQKKPKEDIGGY
;
A
#
# COMPACT_ATOMS: atom_id res chain seq x y z
N MET A 1 -8.34 -45.44 5.45
CA MET A 1 -8.65 -44.40 4.44
C MET A 1 -9.40 -43.26 5.13
N ARG A 2 -8.68 -42.34 5.77
CA ARG A 2 -9.20 -41.05 6.29
C ARG A 2 -8.09 -40.01 6.09
N HIS A 3 -7.83 -39.70 4.84
CA HIS A 3 -7.07 -38.51 4.44
C HIS A 3 -8.11 -37.51 3.96
N SER A 4 -8.40 -36.50 4.77
CA SER A 4 -9.09 -35.26 4.40
C SER A 4 -9.74 -34.72 5.67
N LEU A 5 -9.25 -33.57 6.14
CA LEU A 5 -9.88 -32.53 6.96
C LEU A 5 -8.83 -31.80 7.82
N TYR A 6 -7.71 -31.44 7.19
CA TYR A 6 -6.90 -30.31 7.63
C TYR A 6 -6.77 -29.38 6.41
N ARG A 7 -7.86 -28.68 6.06
CA ARG A 7 -7.71 -27.40 5.37
C ARG A 7 -7.47 -26.39 6.47
N GLU A 8 -6.20 -26.21 6.78
CA GLU A 8 -5.73 -25.04 7.50
C GLU A 8 -6.30 -23.82 6.80
N ALA A 9 -7.13 -23.04 7.49
CA ALA A 9 -7.63 -21.78 6.96
C ALA A 9 -6.40 -20.86 6.80
N GLN A 10 -5.76 -20.92 5.63
CA GLN A 10 -4.67 -20.01 5.30
C GLN A 10 -5.23 -18.59 5.44
N ARG A 11 -4.76 -17.87 6.45
CA ARG A 11 -5.04 -16.45 6.61
C ARG A 11 -4.49 -15.75 5.37
N VAL A 12 -5.40 -15.34 4.50
CA VAL A 12 -5.05 -14.56 3.31
C VAL A 12 -4.70 -13.16 3.78
N VAL A 13 -3.46 -12.74 3.52
CA VAL A 13 -3.03 -11.35 3.72
C VAL A 13 -3.75 -10.47 2.71
N GLU A 14 -4.31 -9.35 3.14
CA GLU A 14 -5.08 -8.47 2.25
C GLU A 14 -4.16 -7.51 1.48
N TRP A 15 -3.10 -7.03 2.15
CA TRP A 15 -2.23 -5.98 1.65
C TRP A 15 -0.76 -6.27 1.98
N PHE A 16 0.13 -5.94 1.05
CA PHE A 16 1.56 -5.78 1.33
C PHE A 16 1.95 -4.33 1.08
N HIS A 17 2.60 -3.73 2.06
CA HIS A 17 3.16 -2.40 1.96
C HIS A 17 4.68 -2.54 1.80
N CYS A 18 5.20 -2.20 0.63
CA CYS A 18 6.63 -2.25 0.34
C CYS A 18 7.17 -0.83 0.32
N CYS A 19 7.96 -0.45 1.33
CA CYS A 19 8.64 0.84 1.38
C CYS A 19 10.15 0.68 1.24
N GLY A 20 10.77 1.64 0.55
CA GLY A 20 12.21 1.85 0.61
C GLY A 20 12.65 2.18 2.03
N VAL A 21 13.82 1.68 2.43
CA VAL A 21 14.45 2.07 3.69
C VAL A 21 14.80 3.56 3.62
N THR A 22 14.53 4.29 4.69
CA THR A 22 14.94 5.70 4.83
C THR A 22 16.20 5.82 5.68
N TYR A 23 17.07 6.75 5.33
CA TYR A 23 18.29 7.03 6.09
C TYR A 23 18.04 8.14 7.13
N CYS A 24 18.38 7.87 8.39
CA CYS A 24 18.13 8.77 9.52
C CYS A 24 19.39 9.55 9.99
N GLY A 25 20.46 9.58 9.18
CA GLY A 25 21.73 10.20 9.56
C GLY A 25 22.79 9.19 10.03
N ASP A 26 24.04 9.64 10.09
CA ASP A 26 25.17 8.80 10.47
C ASP A 26 25.15 8.52 11.98
N SER A 27 25.30 7.25 12.34
CA SER A 27 25.44 6.84 13.74
C SER A 27 26.53 5.76 13.85
N LYS A 28 27.21 5.70 15.00
CA LYS A 28 28.25 4.66 15.25
C LYS A 28 27.69 3.23 15.27
N ALA A 29 26.37 3.06 15.28
CA ALA A 29 25.69 1.78 15.40
C ALA A 29 25.17 1.22 14.06
N SER A 30 25.28 1.98 12.96
CA SER A 30 24.78 1.58 11.64
C SER A 30 25.79 1.94 10.56
N ASN A 31 26.03 0.99 9.65
CA ASN A 31 26.82 1.21 8.44
C ASN A 31 25.94 1.58 7.24
N LEU A 32 24.64 1.86 7.45
CA LEU A 32 23.75 2.32 6.39
C LEU A 32 24.09 3.75 5.99
N THR A 33 24.16 3.97 4.69
CA THR A 33 24.41 5.27 4.07
C THR A 33 23.29 5.60 3.09
N MET A 34 23.29 6.82 2.56
CA MET A 34 22.32 7.22 1.53
C MET A 34 22.36 6.32 0.28
N SER A 35 23.49 5.69 -0.04
CA SER A 35 23.56 4.76 -1.19
C SER A 35 22.82 3.44 -0.96
N ASN A 36 22.41 3.16 0.29
CA ASN A 36 21.58 2.00 0.63
C ASN A 36 20.09 2.30 0.57
N VAL A 37 19.71 3.58 0.40
CA VAL A 37 18.31 3.99 0.20
C VAL A 37 17.98 3.76 -1.27
N PRO A 38 17.00 2.88 -1.58
CA PRO A 38 16.65 2.62 -2.96
C PRO A 38 15.93 3.82 -3.56
N TRP A 39 16.11 4.03 -4.86
CA TRP A 39 15.26 4.93 -5.64
C TRP A 39 13.85 4.35 -5.78
N HIS A 40 12.88 5.21 -6.07
CA HIS A 40 11.50 4.75 -6.23
C HIS A 40 11.35 3.72 -7.35
N GLU A 41 12.03 3.93 -8.47
CA GLU A 41 12.04 3.00 -9.59
C GLU A 41 12.59 1.61 -9.20
N GLU A 42 13.57 1.54 -8.30
CA GLU A 42 14.11 0.27 -7.81
C GLU A 42 13.08 -0.47 -6.95
N VAL A 43 12.35 0.25 -6.10
CA VAL A 43 11.25 -0.31 -5.30
C VAL A 43 10.13 -0.80 -6.22
N VAL A 44 9.71 0.00 -7.20
CA VAL A 44 8.69 -0.39 -8.18
C VAL A 44 9.11 -1.64 -8.96
N ASN A 45 10.34 -1.68 -9.47
CA ASN A 45 10.86 -2.83 -10.21
C ASN A 45 10.88 -4.10 -9.35
N PHE A 46 11.31 -3.98 -8.09
CA PHE A 46 11.27 -5.10 -7.15
C PHE A 46 9.84 -5.57 -6.91
N VAL A 47 8.92 -4.65 -6.62
CA VAL A 47 7.53 -4.94 -6.30
C VAL A 47 6.78 -5.56 -7.47
N GLN A 48 7.01 -5.10 -8.70
CA GLN A 48 6.44 -5.70 -9.90
C GLN A 48 6.88 -7.16 -10.06
N ARG A 49 8.18 -7.44 -9.91
CA ARG A 49 8.71 -8.82 -9.95
C ARG A 49 8.13 -9.67 -8.82
N PHE A 50 7.98 -9.10 -7.63
CA PHE A 50 7.40 -9.77 -6.48
C PHE A 50 5.91 -10.10 -6.71
N ALA A 51 5.12 -9.16 -7.23
CA ALA A 51 3.70 -9.33 -7.50
C ALA A 51 3.44 -10.44 -8.54
N VAL A 52 4.31 -10.61 -9.55
CA VAL A 52 4.21 -11.72 -10.52
C VAL A 52 4.32 -13.10 -9.84
N MET A 53 5.08 -13.21 -8.75
CA MET A 53 5.23 -14.45 -8.00
C MET A 53 4.06 -14.72 -7.03
N LEU A 54 3.19 -13.73 -6.79
CA LEU A 54 2.07 -13.82 -5.86
C LEU A 54 0.75 -14.01 -6.62
N PRO A 55 0.21 -15.25 -6.71
CA PRO A 55 -1.07 -15.48 -7.36
C PRO A 55 -2.17 -14.71 -6.63
N ASN A 56 -3.05 -14.07 -7.41
CA ASN A 56 -4.15 -13.23 -6.93
C ASN A 56 -3.75 -11.90 -6.28
N TYR A 57 -2.52 -11.44 -6.42
CA TYR A 57 -2.13 -10.09 -6.01
C TYR A 57 -1.83 -9.21 -7.22
N GLU A 58 -1.98 -7.90 -7.06
CA GLU A 58 -1.64 -6.89 -8.05
C GLU A 58 -1.28 -5.58 -7.36
N VAL A 59 -0.46 -4.78 -8.02
CA VAL A 59 -0.08 -3.45 -7.55
C VAL A 59 -1.31 -2.54 -7.63
N ALA A 60 -1.68 -1.93 -6.51
CA ALA A 60 -2.86 -1.09 -6.42
C ALA A 60 -2.53 0.40 -6.59
N CYS A 61 -1.53 0.87 -5.83
CA CYS A 61 -1.09 2.26 -5.85
C CYS A 61 0.41 2.37 -5.56
N GLU A 62 0.97 3.52 -5.90
CA GLU A 62 2.31 3.93 -5.52
C GLU A 62 2.29 5.32 -4.90
N HIS A 63 3.31 5.61 -4.10
CA HIS A 63 3.56 6.92 -3.54
C HIS A 63 5.07 7.20 -3.56
N GLU A 64 5.51 7.93 -4.58
CA GLU A 64 6.93 8.22 -4.80
C GLU A 64 7.53 8.99 -3.63
N HIS A 65 6.79 9.94 -3.05
CA HIS A 65 7.33 10.83 -2.03
C HIS A 65 7.72 10.10 -0.74
N SER A 66 6.94 9.09 -0.34
CA SER A 66 7.33 8.20 0.78
C SER A 66 8.10 6.96 0.33
N ASN A 67 8.36 6.83 -0.97
CA ASN A 67 8.97 5.67 -1.61
C ASN A 67 8.28 4.34 -1.24
N CYS A 68 6.96 4.28 -1.41
CA CYS A 68 6.19 3.10 -1.07
C CYS A 68 5.27 2.66 -2.21
N VAL A 69 5.04 1.35 -2.29
CA VAL A 69 4.15 0.71 -3.26
C VAL A 69 3.24 -0.27 -2.53
N LEU A 70 1.95 -0.22 -2.84
CA LEU A 70 0.93 -1.08 -2.24
C LEU A 70 0.59 -2.22 -3.20
N ILE A 71 0.68 -3.45 -2.71
CA ILE A 71 0.17 -4.64 -3.39
C ILE A 71 -1.09 -5.09 -2.65
N ALA A 72 -2.16 -5.33 -3.40
CA ALA A 72 -3.43 -5.74 -2.84
C ALA A 72 -3.85 -7.10 -3.39
N HIS A 73 -4.48 -7.91 -2.55
CA HIS A 73 -5.11 -9.13 -2.99
C HIS A 73 -6.35 -8.80 -3.83
N LYS A 74 -6.48 -9.41 -5.01
CA LYS A 74 -7.60 -9.29 -5.97
C LYS A 74 -8.90 -9.93 -5.48
N LYS A 75 -9.09 -10.13 -4.17
CA LYS A 75 -9.99 -11.15 -3.60
C LYS A 75 -11.41 -11.08 -4.20
N VAL A 76 -11.78 -12.15 -4.93
CA VAL A 76 -13.10 -12.39 -5.55
C VAL A 76 -13.96 -13.35 -4.69
N LEU A 77 -13.35 -14.09 -3.75
CA LEU A 77 -13.98 -15.28 -3.16
C LEU A 77 -14.68 -15.10 -1.82
N CYS A 78 -14.49 -13.98 -1.11
CA CYS A 78 -15.27 -13.68 0.10
C CYS A 78 -15.42 -12.16 0.20
N ASN A 79 -16.61 -11.62 -0.07
CA ASN A 79 -17.21 -10.32 0.31
C ASN A 79 -16.33 -9.05 0.49
N SER A 80 -15.06 -9.07 0.08
CA SER A 80 -14.05 -8.06 0.30
C SER A 80 -13.26 -7.81 -0.97
N GLN A 81 -14.01 -7.31 -1.95
CA GLN A 81 -13.49 -6.91 -3.23
C GLN A 81 -13.05 -5.44 -3.15
N PHE A 82 -11.78 -5.21 -2.83
CA PHE A 82 -11.18 -3.87 -2.90
C PHE A 82 -10.95 -3.40 -4.35
N LYS A 83 -11.26 -4.23 -5.35
CA LYS A 83 -11.24 -3.87 -6.77
C LYS A 83 -12.62 -4.02 -7.38
N VAL A 84 -13.47 -3.01 -7.22
CA VAL A 84 -14.85 -2.98 -7.73
C VAL A 84 -14.85 -2.40 -9.14
N ASP A 85 -15.48 -3.09 -10.10
CA ASP A 85 -15.54 -2.69 -11.52
C ASP A 85 -14.17 -2.35 -12.13
N GLY A 86 -13.14 -3.13 -11.76
CA GLY A 86 -11.77 -2.94 -12.23
C GLY A 86 -11.03 -1.77 -11.60
N ARG A 87 -11.64 -1.03 -10.67
CA ARG A 87 -11.03 0.11 -9.97
C ARG A 87 -10.74 -0.21 -8.51
N TRP A 88 -9.56 0.21 -8.06
CA TRP A 88 -9.12 0.02 -6.69
C TRP A 88 -9.88 0.95 -5.73
N HIS A 89 -10.22 0.43 -4.56
CA HIS A 89 -10.87 1.11 -3.45
C HIS A 89 -9.99 0.95 -2.21
N THR A 90 -8.80 1.56 -2.26
CA THR A 90 -7.79 1.49 -1.18
C THR A 90 -7.85 2.66 -0.21
N TRP A 91 -8.75 3.62 -0.46
CA TRP A 91 -8.93 4.79 0.38
C TRP A 91 -9.96 4.56 1.47
N ILE A 92 -9.91 5.40 2.49
CA ILE A 92 -10.83 5.35 3.62
C ILE A 92 -11.82 6.51 3.46
N ASP A 93 -13.11 6.17 3.38
CA ASP A 93 -14.19 7.12 3.64
C ASP A 93 -14.21 7.37 5.16
N PHE A 94 -13.56 8.44 5.60
CA PHE A 94 -13.43 8.75 7.02
C PHE A 94 -14.76 9.08 7.67
N ASP A 95 -15.65 9.78 6.97
CA ASP A 95 -16.96 10.13 7.51
C ASP A 95 -17.76 8.87 7.79
N LYS A 96 -17.78 7.93 6.82
CA LYS A 96 -18.44 6.64 6.98
C LYS A 96 -17.77 5.74 8.01
N PHE A 97 -16.44 5.72 8.06
CA PHE A 97 -15.70 5.00 9.10
C PHE A 97 -16.06 5.50 10.49
N ILE A 98 -16.10 6.83 10.69
CA ILE A 98 -16.45 7.44 11.98
C ILE A 98 -17.88 7.08 12.37
N GLU A 99 -18.83 7.13 11.43
CA GLU A 99 -20.22 6.72 11.65
C GLU A 99 -20.31 5.26 12.12
N LEU A 100 -19.69 4.33 11.37
CA LEU A 100 -19.68 2.90 11.68
C LEU A 100 -19.01 2.60 13.01
N ASN A 101 -17.87 3.24 13.28
CA ASN A 101 -17.15 3.09 14.53
C ASN A 101 -17.99 3.59 15.71
N ASN A 102 -18.69 4.72 15.57
CA ASN A 102 -19.58 5.21 16.61
C ASN A 102 -20.75 4.25 16.86
N ALA A 103 -21.36 3.69 15.81
CA ALA A 103 -22.42 2.69 15.94
C ALA A 103 -21.92 1.42 16.65
N PHE A 104 -20.75 0.91 16.25
CA PHE A 104 -20.08 -0.22 16.88
C PHE A 104 -19.87 0.01 18.39
N MET A 105 -19.29 1.15 18.77
CA MET A 105 -19.05 1.51 20.17
C MET A 105 -20.35 1.67 20.98
N ASN A 106 -21.40 2.27 20.39
CA ASN A 106 -22.70 2.44 21.04
C ASN A 106 -23.52 1.14 21.15
N SER A 107 -23.17 0.13 20.34
CA SER A 107 -23.83 -1.18 20.30
C SER A 107 -23.21 -2.23 21.22
N TRP A 108 -22.26 -1.84 22.09
CA TRP A 108 -21.44 -2.78 22.86
C TRP A 108 -20.72 -3.79 21.96
N GLU A 109 -20.20 -3.32 20.83
CA GLU A 109 -19.46 -4.14 19.87
C GLU A 109 -20.30 -5.28 19.26
N THR A 110 -21.61 -5.10 19.12
CA THR A 110 -22.48 -6.10 18.47
C THR A 110 -22.68 -5.83 16.98
N GLN A 111 -22.64 -4.56 16.57
CA GLN A 111 -22.74 -4.16 15.18
C GLN A 111 -21.35 -4.15 14.53
N MET A 112 -20.90 -5.32 14.05
CA MET A 112 -19.66 -5.47 13.31
C MET A 112 -19.70 -4.71 11.98
N PHE A 113 -18.57 -4.13 11.60
CA PHE A 113 -18.32 -3.62 10.26
C PHE A 113 -16.91 -4.01 9.82
N SER A 114 -16.62 -3.83 8.55
CA SER A 114 -15.37 -4.23 7.91
C SER A 114 -14.86 -3.16 6.95
N ALA A 115 -13.65 -3.34 6.44
CA ALA A 115 -13.03 -2.39 5.52
C ALA A 115 -13.85 -2.14 4.24
N VAL A 116 -14.72 -3.07 3.83
CA VAL A 116 -15.58 -2.87 2.66
C VAL A 116 -16.70 -1.86 2.90
N ASP A 117 -17.06 -1.66 4.16
CA ASP A 117 -18.17 -0.80 4.52
C ASP A 117 -17.75 0.67 4.43
N TYR A 118 -16.45 0.98 4.56
CA TYR A 118 -15.90 2.33 4.50
C TYR A 118 -14.80 2.51 3.45
N MET A 119 -14.60 1.55 2.55
CA MET A 119 -13.65 1.74 1.45
C MET A 119 -14.14 2.82 0.48
N ALA A 120 -13.24 3.70 0.09
CA ALA A 120 -13.44 4.72 -0.92
C ALA A 120 -12.58 4.41 -2.15
N LEU A 121 -13.02 4.94 -3.30
CA LEU A 121 -12.29 4.83 -4.56
C LEU A 121 -10.87 5.39 -4.39
N THR A 122 -9.87 4.65 -4.87
CA THR A 122 -8.51 5.15 -4.97
C THR A 122 -8.50 6.31 -5.97
N PRO A 123 -8.05 7.52 -5.58
CA PRO A 123 -7.95 8.65 -6.49
C PRO A 123 -7.04 8.33 -7.68
N ASP A 124 -7.37 8.87 -8.86
CA ASP A 124 -6.63 8.57 -10.09
C ASP A 124 -5.14 8.87 -9.95
N TRP A 125 -4.78 9.97 -9.28
CA TRP A 125 -3.39 10.36 -9.04
C TRP A 125 -2.60 9.40 -8.14
N ALA A 126 -3.30 8.58 -7.35
CA ALA A 126 -2.71 7.54 -6.51
C ALA A 126 -2.62 6.18 -7.21
N MET A 127 -3.30 5.99 -8.33
CA MET A 127 -3.24 4.74 -9.07
C MET A 127 -1.83 4.48 -9.58
N PHE A 128 -1.42 3.21 -9.55
CA PHE A 128 -0.12 2.81 -10.05
C PHE A 128 0.07 3.19 -11.54
N GLY A 129 1.19 3.83 -11.87
CA GLY A 129 1.51 4.29 -13.22
C GLY A 129 0.90 5.65 -13.61
N HIS A 130 0.20 6.33 -12.69
CA HIS A 130 -0.27 7.68 -12.93
C HIS A 130 0.91 8.67 -12.96
N PRO A 131 0.89 9.73 -13.80
CA PRO A 131 1.99 10.71 -13.87
C PRO A 131 2.34 11.43 -12.56
N GLN A 132 1.43 11.42 -11.59
CA GLN A 132 1.59 12.03 -10.27
C GLN A 132 2.20 11.06 -9.26
N GLN A 133 2.23 9.76 -9.56
CA GLN A 133 2.88 8.71 -8.74
C GLN A 133 2.51 8.80 -7.25
N GLY A 134 1.22 9.04 -6.96
CA GLY A 134 0.71 9.18 -5.60
C GLY A 134 0.82 10.55 -4.98
N PHE A 135 1.43 11.53 -5.63
CA PHE A 135 1.49 12.89 -5.10
C PHE A 135 0.15 13.60 -5.33
N ASP A 136 -0.49 14.07 -4.27
CA ASP A 136 -1.76 14.77 -4.35
C ASP A 136 -1.60 16.07 -5.17
N PRO A 137 -2.37 16.27 -6.25
CA PRO A 137 -2.31 17.48 -7.07
C PRO A 137 -2.63 18.79 -6.32
N SER A 138 -3.34 18.71 -5.20
CA SER A 138 -3.64 19.86 -4.34
C SER A 138 -2.45 20.28 -3.47
N GLU A 139 -1.46 19.40 -3.29
CA GLU A 139 -0.25 19.69 -2.55
C GLU A 139 0.83 20.35 -3.43
N THR A 140 1.72 21.11 -2.80
CA THR A 140 2.84 21.76 -3.50
C THR A 140 4.14 21.02 -3.23
N ARG A 141 4.80 20.57 -4.30
CA ARG A 141 6.10 19.89 -4.21
C ARG A 141 7.21 20.90 -3.91
N TRP A 142 7.82 20.78 -2.74
CA TRP A 142 8.94 21.63 -2.34
C TRP A 142 10.27 21.00 -2.72
N HIS A 143 10.86 21.47 -3.81
CA HIS A 143 12.23 21.12 -4.18
C HIS A 143 13.21 22.09 -3.55
N GLN A 144 14.18 21.59 -2.80
CA GLN A 144 15.28 22.42 -2.30
C GLN A 144 16.13 22.90 -3.49
N LYS A 145 16.41 24.21 -3.54
CA LYS A 145 17.27 24.81 -4.56
C LYS A 145 18.75 24.55 -4.27
N LYS A 146 19.26 23.35 -4.56
CA LYS A 146 20.69 23.07 -4.87
C LYS A 146 20.81 21.76 -5.67
N PRO A 147 21.58 21.71 -6.76
CA PRO A 147 22.07 20.43 -7.25
C PRO A 147 23.15 19.94 -6.28
N LYS A 148 22.94 18.81 -5.61
CA LYS A 148 24.05 18.03 -5.06
C LYS A 148 24.48 17.07 -6.16
N GLU A 149 25.79 16.96 -6.36
CA GLU A 149 26.41 15.97 -7.24
C GLU A 149 25.74 14.60 -7.06
N ASP A 150 25.49 13.92 -8.18
CA ASP A 150 25.00 12.55 -8.19
C ASP A 150 26.00 11.66 -7.44
N ILE A 151 25.67 11.36 -6.18
CA ILE A 151 26.36 10.36 -5.35
C ILE A 151 25.76 8.96 -5.55
N GLY A 152 24.75 8.84 -6.43
CA GLY A 152 24.17 7.58 -6.85
C GLY A 152 24.98 7.00 -8.00
N GLY A 153 25.76 5.96 -7.74
CA GLY A 153 26.51 5.27 -8.78
C GLY A 153 25.60 4.62 -9.81
N TYR A 154 25.61 5.18 -11.02
CA TYR A 154 25.87 4.48 -12.28
C TYR A 154 26.76 5.37 -13.17
#